data_AF-A0A7Y5J1W7-F1
#
_entry.id   AF-A0A7Y5J1W7-F1
#
_cell.length_a   1.000
_cell.length_b   1.000
_cell.length_c   1.000
_cell.angle_alpha   90.00
_cell.angle_beta   90.00
_cell.angle_gamma   90.00
#
_symmetry.space_group_name_H-M   'P 1'
#
loop_
_entity.id
_entity.type
_entity.pdbx_description
1 polymer ?
#
loop_
_entity_poly.entity_id
_entity_poly.type
_entity_poly.pdbx_seq_one_letter_code
_entity_poly.pdbx_strand_id
1 'polypeptide(L)'
;PEAIVISSFDPIRREVCRLALKRLVADGRIHPARIEEVVAKTRKQLDEQIVEIGERTVIDLDIHGLDPYLVKMVGRMRYRSSYGQNLLKHSIETANLCAVMSAELGLNPKQVKLAKRAGLLHDIGKVAEEESELSHALLGMELCEKYKEHAAVVNAVGAHHDEIEMNNIISPIIQACDAISGARPGARREILESYLKRIGELEELAMSYDGVQKAYALQAGRELRVIVEADKVNDQYADELSFTISQKIQNEMQYPGQIKVTVIREKRAVAFAR
;
A
#
# COMPACT_ATOMS: atom_id res chain seq x y z
N PRO A 1 -15.07 -23.32 12.97
CA PRO A 1 -14.54 -24.40 13.84
C PRO A 1 -13.28 -25.13 13.31
N GLU A 2 -12.60 -24.61 12.28
CA GLU A 2 -11.37 -25.22 11.69
C GLU A 2 -10.25 -24.17 11.48
N ALA A 3 -10.34 -23.04 12.17
CA ALA A 3 -9.41 -21.93 12.01
C ALA A 3 -8.78 -21.58 13.37
N ILE A 4 -7.45 -21.36 13.35
CA ILE A 4 -6.71 -20.81 14.49
C ILE A 4 -6.50 -19.33 14.22
N VAL A 5 -6.96 -18.48 15.15
CA VAL A 5 -6.76 -17.04 15.10
C VAL A 5 -5.55 -16.67 15.96
N ILE A 6 -4.59 -15.97 15.36
CA ILE A 6 -3.38 -15.48 16.05
C ILE A 6 -3.51 -13.99 16.27
N SER A 7 -3.55 -13.57 17.53
CA SER A 7 -3.63 -12.16 17.93
C SER A 7 -2.39 -11.76 18.74
N SER A 8 -1.75 -10.67 18.34
CA SER A 8 -0.71 -9.96 19.10
C SER A 8 -0.46 -8.61 18.42
N PHE A 9 -0.16 -7.59 19.22
CA PHE A 9 0.24 -6.27 18.71
C PHE A 9 1.62 -6.31 18.04
N ASP A 10 2.50 -7.21 18.48
CA ASP A 10 3.82 -7.40 17.90
C ASP A 10 3.73 -8.32 16.66
N PRO A 11 3.98 -7.80 15.44
CA PRO A 11 3.93 -8.61 14.23
C PRO A 11 4.96 -9.74 14.21
N ILE A 12 6.12 -9.57 14.87
CA ILE A 12 7.16 -10.60 14.95
C ILE A 12 6.68 -11.76 15.82
N ARG A 13 6.06 -11.47 16.98
CA ARG A 13 5.46 -12.52 17.82
C ARG A 13 4.37 -13.30 17.09
N ARG A 14 3.53 -12.62 16.30
CA ARG A 14 2.52 -13.30 15.47
C ARG A 14 3.17 -14.24 14.47
N GLU A 15 4.25 -13.81 13.82
CA GLU A 15 4.95 -14.63 12.84
C GLU A 15 5.66 -15.83 13.46
N VAL A 16 6.31 -15.66 14.62
CA VAL A 16 6.88 -16.76 15.40
C VAL A 16 5.79 -17.78 15.74
N CYS A 17 4.64 -17.33 16.25
CA CYS A 17 3.52 -18.20 16.57
C CYS A 17 3.02 -18.95 15.33
N ARG A 18 2.80 -18.25 14.21
CA ARG A 18 2.31 -18.84 12.96
C ARG A 18 3.24 -19.93 12.43
N LEU A 19 4.55 -19.66 12.41
CA LEU A 19 5.57 -20.61 11.94
C LEU A 19 5.74 -21.79 12.91
N ALA A 20 5.73 -21.54 14.22
CA ALA A 20 5.82 -22.58 15.23
C ALA A 20 4.61 -23.52 15.18
N LEU A 21 3.39 -22.98 15.10
CA LEU A 21 2.17 -23.78 14.94
C LEU A 21 2.21 -24.62 13.67
N LYS A 22 2.63 -24.05 12.53
CA LYS A 22 2.75 -24.80 11.28
C LYS A 22 3.71 -26.00 11.41
N ARG A 23 4.82 -25.83 12.14
CA ARG A 23 5.80 -26.89 12.40
C ARG A 23 5.28 -27.95 13.37
N LEU A 24 4.64 -27.54 14.46
CA LEU A 24 4.06 -28.43 15.46
C LEU A 24 2.94 -29.31 14.88
N VAL A 25 2.06 -28.72 14.06
CA VAL A 25 0.99 -29.45 13.37
C VAL A 25 1.56 -30.47 12.39
N ALA A 26 2.60 -30.10 11.63
CA ALA A 26 3.26 -31.02 10.70
C ALA A 26 4.01 -32.18 11.41
N ASP A 27 4.56 -31.92 12.59
CA ASP A 27 5.25 -32.92 13.43
C ASP A 27 4.26 -33.85 14.17
N GLY A 28 3.04 -33.39 14.45
CA GLY A 28 1.99 -34.16 15.15
C GLY A 28 2.22 -34.33 16.66
N ARG A 29 3.40 -33.95 17.18
CA ARG A 29 3.76 -33.99 18.60
C ARG A 29 3.59 -32.62 19.24
N ILE A 30 2.53 -32.45 20.02
CA ILE A 30 2.20 -31.18 20.67
C ILE A 30 2.13 -31.39 22.18
N HIS A 31 3.27 -31.22 22.85
CA HIS A 31 3.39 -31.23 24.32
C HIS A 31 4.29 -30.07 24.78
N PRO A 32 4.19 -29.63 26.05
CA PRO A 32 4.83 -28.39 26.52
C PRO A 32 6.30 -28.23 26.14
N ALA A 33 7.15 -29.23 26.43
CA ALA A 33 8.58 -29.18 26.11
C ALA A 33 8.86 -29.01 24.60
N ARG A 34 8.05 -29.63 23.74
CA ARG A 34 8.20 -29.50 22.28
C ARG A 34 7.75 -28.13 21.78
N ILE A 35 6.70 -27.57 22.37
CA ILE A 35 6.22 -26.22 22.04
C ILE A 35 7.33 -25.21 22.35
N GLU A 36 7.92 -25.27 23.54
CA GLU A 36 9.02 -24.37 23.95
C GLU A 36 10.22 -24.48 23.00
N GLU A 37 10.66 -25.70 22.68
CA GLU A 37 11.77 -25.96 21.76
C GLU A 37 11.49 -25.37 20.36
N VAL A 38 10.32 -25.66 19.79
CA VAL A 38 9.96 -25.20 18.44
C VAL A 38 9.82 -23.68 18.40
N VAL A 39 9.23 -23.06 19.43
CA VAL A 39 9.11 -21.60 19.51
C VAL A 39 10.49 -20.95 19.61
N ALA A 40 11.37 -21.44 20.48
CA ALA A 40 12.73 -20.90 20.63
C ALA A 40 13.53 -21.02 19.32
N LYS A 41 13.49 -22.19 18.66
CA LYS A 41 14.14 -22.40 17.36
C LYS A 41 13.57 -21.50 16.27
N THR A 42 12.25 -21.35 16.23
CA THR A 42 11.56 -20.51 15.24
C THR A 42 11.89 -19.03 15.43
N ARG A 43 11.94 -18.55 16.68
CA ARG A 43 12.37 -17.19 16.99
C ARG A 43 13.78 -16.92 16.49
N LYS A 44 14.75 -17.79 16.83
CA LYS A 44 16.14 -17.63 16.39
C LYS A 44 16.27 -17.53 14.87
N GLN A 45 15.60 -18.43 14.14
CA GLN A 45 15.61 -18.42 12.68
C GLN A 45 14.94 -17.18 12.08
N LEU A 46 13.87 -16.70 12.71
CA LEU A 46 13.20 -15.48 12.26
C LEU A 46 14.08 -14.25 12.47
N ASP A 47 14.80 -14.18 13.59
CA ASP A 47 15.76 -13.11 13.88
C ASP A 47 16.91 -13.09 12.87
N GLU A 48 17.46 -14.25 12.51
CA GLU A 48 18.47 -14.39 11.43
C GLU A 48 17.90 -13.91 10.09
N GLN A 49 16.69 -14.36 9.73
CA GLN A 49 16.03 -13.95 8.48
C GLN A 49 15.74 -12.45 8.43
N ILE A 50 15.39 -11.82 9.56
CA ILE A 50 15.18 -10.36 9.66
C ILE A 50 16.46 -9.63 9.26
N VAL A 51 17.61 -10.05 9.79
CA VAL A 51 18.91 -9.43 9.47
C VAL A 51 19.22 -9.60 7.99
N GLU A 52 19.09 -10.81 7.44
CA GLU A 52 19.33 -11.09 6.02
C GLU A 52 18.46 -10.24 5.09
N ILE A 53 17.19 -10.05 5.43
CA ILE A 53 16.28 -9.18 4.66
C ILE A 53 16.77 -7.72 4.69
N GLY A 54 17.19 -7.24 5.86
CA GLY A 54 17.74 -5.89 6.02
C GLY A 54 19.00 -5.69 5.19
N GLU A 55 19.96 -6.61 5.32
CA GLU A 55 21.24 -6.59 4.58
C GLU A 55 21.01 -6.60 3.08
N ARG A 56 20.16 -7.52 2.60
CA ARG A 56 19.80 -7.57 1.19
C ARG A 56 19.16 -6.27 0.71
N THR A 57 18.27 -5.69 1.50
CA THR A 57 17.57 -4.44 1.13
C THR A 57 18.55 -3.29 0.96
N VAL A 58 19.50 -3.11 1.88
CA VAL A 58 20.47 -2.01 1.80
C VAL A 58 21.46 -2.22 0.64
N ILE A 59 21.82 -3.48 0.35
CA ILE A 59 22.63 -3.84 -0.83
C ILE A 59 21.88 -3.51 -2.13
N ASP A 60 20.64 -3.99 -2.26
CA ASP A 60 19.81 -3.79 -3.46
C ASP A 60 19.54 -2.28 -3.71
N LEU A 61 19.53 -1.46 -2.66
CA LEU A 61 19.37 -0.01 -2.74
C LEU A 61 20.69 0.77 -2.86
N ASP A 62 21.86 0.13 -2.89
CA ASP A 62 23.17 0.81 -2.91
C ASP A 62 23.36 1.76 -1.71
N ILE A 63 22.89 1.36 -0.53
CA ILE A 63 23.02 2.09 0.73
C ILE A 63 24.10 1.41 1.58
N HIS A 64 25.25 2.06 1.74
CA HIS A 64 26.37 1.51 2.51
C HIS A 64 26.55 2.22 3.83
N GLY A 65 27.09 1.54 4.84
CA GLY A 65 27.45 2.16 6.12
C GLY A 65 26.23 2.56 6.96
N LEU A 66 25.16 1.77 6.90
CA LEU A 66 24.05 1.83 7.85
C LEU A 66 24.42 1.00 9.09
N ASP A 67 24.11 1.47 10.29
CA ASP A 67 24.40 0.73 11.52
C ASP A 67 23.69 -0.66 11.52
N PRO A 68 24.35 -1.75 11.96
CA PRO A 68 23.75 -3.09 11.97
C PRO A 68 22.39 -3.17 12.68
N TYR A 69 22.18 -2.35 13.72
CA TYR A 69 20.89 -2.26 14.38
C TYR A 69 19.81 -1.69 13.44
N LEU A 70 20.10 -0.59 12.75
CA LEU A 70 19.17 -0.01 11.77
C LEU A 70 18.93 -0.98 10.60
N VAL A 71 19.95 -1.72 10.15
CA VAL A 71 19.78 -2.80 9.16
C VAL A 71 18.79 -3.86 9.65
N LYS A 72 18.93 -4.33 10.89
CA LYS A 72 17.96 -5.25 11.51
C LYS A 72 16.55 -4.63 11.55
N MET A 73 16.42 -3.35 11.90
CA MET A 73 15.13 -2.67 11.93
C MET A 73 14.49 -2.56 10.54
N VAL A 74 15.26 -2.26 9.50
CA VAL A 74 14.79 -2.31 8.10
C VAL A 74 14.22 -3.71 7.79
N GLY A 75 14.92 -4.78 8.20
CA GLY A 75 14.41 -6.14 8.10
C GLY A 75 13.06 -6.37 8.79
N ARG A 76 12.87 -5.80 9.99
CA ARG A 76 11.61 -5.91 10.76
C ARG A 76 10.42 -5.28 10.02
N MET A 77 10.64 -4.26 9.19
CA MET A 77 9.59 -3.64 8.37
C MET A 77 8.87 -4.67 7.47
N ARG A 78 9.53 -5.79 7.12
CA ARG A 78 8.91 -6.85 6.32
C ARG A 78 7.68 -7.46 6.98
N TYR A 79 7.59 -7.42 8.30
CA TYR A 79 6.51 -8.05 9.07
C TYR A 79 5.45 -7.03 9.51
N ARG A 80 5.69 -5.73 9.33
CA ARG A 80 4.69 -4.69 9.58
C ARG A 80 3.93 -4.36 8.29
N SER A 81 2.64 -4.08 8.45
CA SER A 81 1.81 -3.53 7.39
C SER A 81 1.05 -2.34 7.93
N SER A 82 0.88 -1.32 7.11
CA SER A 82 0.11 -0.10 7.41
C SER A 82 -0.87 0.12 6.28
N TYR A 83 -2.15 0.30 6.62
CA TYR A 83 -3.24 0.47 5.66
C TYR A 83 -3.33 -0.63 4.58
N GLY A 84 -2.84 -1.84 4.86
CA GLY A 84 -2.82 -2.98 3.92
C GLY A 84 -1.59 -3.07 3.03
N GLN A 85 -0.68 -2.09 3.08
CA GLN A 85 0.62 -2.13 2.40
C GLN A 85 1.70 -2.70 3.33
N ASN A 86 2.61 -3.51 2.79
CA ASN A 86 3.79 -3.95 3.52
C ASN A 86 4.76 -2.78 3.72
N LEU A 87 5.23 -2.57 4.95
CA LEU A 87 6.05 -1.41 5.30
C LEU A 87 7.40 -1.41 4.59
N LEU A 88 8.11 -2.55 4.54
CA LEU A 88 9.40 -2.62 3.85
C LEU A 88 9.27 -2.28 2.36
N LYS A 89 8.24 -2.81 1.69
CA LYS A 89 7.98 -2.50 0.28
C LYS A 89 7.70 -1.00 0.08
N HIS A 90 6.90 -0.40 0.96
CA HIS A 90 6.63 1.03 0.97
C HIS A 90 7.94 1.83 1.09
N SER A 91 8.76 1.53 2.10
CA SER A 91 10.02 2.25 2.32
C SER A 91 11.04 2.09 1.19
N ILE A 92 11.15 0.90 0.58
CA ILE A 92 12.01 0.66 -0.59
C ILE A 92 11.59 1.54 -1.76
N GLU A 93 10.28 1.65 -1.97
CA GLU A 93 9.76 2.49 -3.04
C GLU A 93 9.94 3.97 -2.77
N THR A 94 9.58 4.43 -1.57
CA THR A 94 9.81 5.81 -1.14
C THR A 94 11.27 6.18 -1.28
N ALA A 95 12.21 5.29 -0.93
CA ALA A 95 13.64 5.49 -1.15
C ALA A 95 13.99 5.71 -2.64
N ASN A 96 13.47 4.88 -3.53
CA ASN A 96 13.70 5.02 -4.97
C ASN A 96 13.08 6.30 -5.54
N LEU A 97 11.86 6.65 -5.12
CA LEU A 97 11.20 7.90 -5.50
C LEU A 97 12.00 9.11 -5.03
N CYS A 98 12.48 9.10 -3.77
CA CYS A 98 13.33 10.16 -3.24
C CYS A 98 14.60 10.32 -4.07
N ALA A 99 15.23 9.22 -4.48
CA ALA A 99 16.44 9.27 -5.29
C ALA A 99 16.17 9.90 -6.68
N VAL A 100 15.11 9.46 -7.36
CA VAL A 100 14.72 9.98 -8.68
C VAL A 100 14.33 11.46 -8.57
N MET A 101 13.41 11.79 -7.66
CA MET A 101 12.94 13.17 -7.45
C MET A 101 14.11 14.11 -7.13
N SER A 102 15.03 13.70 -6.26
CA SER A 102 16.22 14.51 -5.95
C SER A 102 17.10 14.74 -7.17
N ALA A 103 17.30 13.72 -7.99
CA ALA A 103 18.12 13.83 -9.21
C ALA A 103 17.47 14.77 -10.24
N GLU A 104 16.16 14.63 -10.47
CA GLU A 104 15.39 15.49 -11.38
C GLU A 104 15.36 16.96 -10.92
N LEU A 105 15.38 17.20 -9.61
CA LEU A 105 15.50 18.54 -9.02
C LEU A 105 16.94 19.11 -9.07
N GLY A 106 17.90 18.38 -9.63
CA GLY A 106 19.28 18.84 -9.80
C GLY A 106 20.12 18.81 -8.52
N LEU A 107 19.71 18.05 -7.49
CA LEU A 107 20.51 17.90 -6.28
C LEU A 107 21.81 17.14 -6.57
N ASN A 108 22.86 17.46 -5.83
CA ASN A 108 24.15 16.82 -6.07
C ASN A 108 24.12 15.32 -5.68
N PRO A 109 25.05 14.49 -6.19
CA PRO A 109 25.03 13.05 -5.95
C PRO A 109 25.05 12.62 -4.47
N LYS A 110 25.64 13.43 -3.58
CA LYS A 110 25.64 13.15 -2.14
C LYS A 110 24.25 13.36 -1.54
N GLN A 111 23.57 14.45 -1.92
CA GLN A 111 22.20 14.73 -1.47
C GLN A 111 21.21 13.68 -1.98
N VAL A 112 21.36 13.21 -3.23
CA VAL A 112 20.54 12.11 -3.77
C VAL A 112 20.68 10.84 -2.93
N LYS A 113 21.92 10.49 -2.54
CA LYS A 113 22.18 9.34 -1.65
C LYS A 113 21.56 9.52 -0.26
N LEU A 114 21.66 10.72 0.32
CA LEU A 114 21.03 11.03 1.60
C LEU A 114 19.49 10.93 1.52
N ALA A 115 18.88 11.43 0.44
CA ALA A 115 17.44 11.35 0.23
C ALA A 115 16.95 9.89 0.06
N LYS A 116 17.69 9.07 -0.70
CA LYS A 116 17.42 7.63 -0.83
C LYS A 116 17.48 6.94 0.53
N ARG A 117 18.53 7.20 1.31
CA ARG A 117 18.70 6.65 2.66
C ARG A 117 17.56 7.06 3.58
N ALA A 118 17.23 8.35 3.60
CA ALA A 118 16.17 8.85 4.46
C ALA A 118 14.78 8.33 4.04
N GLY A 119 14.52 8.18 2.74
CA GLY A 119 13.29 7.53 2.25
C GLY A 119 13.13 6.08 2.72
N LEU A 120 14.23 5.32 2.86
CA LEU A 120 14.17 3.97 3.44
C LEU A 120 13.83 4.01 4.95
N LEU A 121 14.33 5.03 5.66
CA LEU A 121 14.26 5.12 7.12
C LEU A 121 13.07 5.95 7.65
N HIS A 122 12.36 6.70 6.82
CA HIS A 122 11.32 7.66 7.27
C HIS A 122 10.31 7.04 8.26
N ASP A 123 9.96 5.79 8.02
CA ASP A 123 8.95 5.06 8.78
C ASP A 123 9.54 4.06 9.80
N ILE A 124 10.84 4.12 10.10
CA ILE A 124 11.53 3.15 10.95
C ILE A 124 11.02 3.12 12.39
N GLY A 125 10.48 4.23 12.90
CA GLY A 125 9.85 4.27 14.22
C GLY A 125 8.64 3.33 14.33
N LYS A 126 8.02 2.95 13.21
CA LYS A 126 6.96 1.92 13.18
C LYS A 126 7.51 0.52 13.53
N VAL A 127 8.81 0.27 13.60
CA VAL A 127 9.32 -1.08 13.92
C VAL A 127 10.22 -1.13 15.14
N ALA A 128 10.25 -0.03 15.90
CA ALA A 128 10.92 0.04 17.18
C ALA A 128 10.47 -1.09 18.12
N GLU A 129 11.41 -1.57 18.93
CA GLU A 129 11.20 -2.66 19.89
C GLU A 129 10.58 -2.15 21.21
N GLU A 130 10.81 -0.88 21.54
CA GLU A 130 10.30 -0.21 22.74
C GLU A 130 8.98 0.51 22.43
N GLU A 131 8.01 0.38 23.34
CA GLU A 131 6.80 1.19 23.29
C GLU A 131 7.14 2.63 23.69
N SER A 132 6.64 3.59 22.92
CA SER A 132 6.86 5.02 23.15
C SER A 132 5.56 5.77 22.93
N GLU A 133 5.38 6.88 23.67
CA GLU A 133 4.27 7.81 23.48
C GLU A 133 4.52 8.77 22.30
N LEU A 134 5.74 8.77 21.74
CA LEU A 134 6.09 9.58 20.58
C LEU A 134 5.40 9.10 19.30
N SER A 135 5.21 10.02 18.35
CA SER A 135 4.81 9.63 16.99
C SER A 135 5.90 8.77 16.35
N HIS A 136 5.54 7.98 15.32
CA HIS A 136 6.53 7.14 14.65
C HIS A 136 7.64 7.95 13.96
N ALA A 137 7.37 9.19 13.56
CA ALA A 137 8.36 10.08 12.97
C ALA A 137 9.38 10.51 14.02
N LEU A 138 8.92 10.98 15.19
CA LEU A 138 9.79 11.40 16.29
C LEU A 138 10.59 10.22 16.86
N LEU A 139 9.95 9.06 17.04
CA LEU A 139 10.65 7.85 17.48
C LEU A 139 11.68 7.37 16.44
N GLY A 140 11.35 7.47 15.15
CA GLY A 140 12.28 7.18 14.07
C GLY A 140 13.48 8.13 14.05
N MET A 141 13.24 9.41 14.32
CA MET A 141 14.27 10.44 14.46
C MET A 141 15.22 10.12 15.60
N GLU A 142 14.71 9.88 16.81
CA GLU A 142 15.53 9.51 17.98
C GLU A 142 16.36 8.26 17.70
N LEU A 143 15.79 7.28 16.99
CA LEU A 143 16.51 6.08 16.60
C LEU A 143 17.67 6.40 15.64
N CYS A 144 17.41 7.20 14.63
CA CYS A 144 18.44 7.63 13.68
C CYS A 144 19.55 8.43 14.38
N GLU A 145 19.22 9.31 15.32
CA GLU A 145 20.20 10.05 16.12
C GLU A 145 21.06 9.14 17.00
N LYS A 146 20.41 8.20 17.71
CA LYS A 146 21.07 7.23 18.58
C LYS A 146 22.12 6.42 17.83
N TYR A 147 21.83 6.06 16.57
CA TYR A 147 22.72 5.32 15.68
C TYR A 147 23.53 6.22 14.73
N LYS A 148 23.65 7.52 15.05
CA LYS A 148 24.56 8.49 14.42
C LYS A 148 24.34 8.68 12.92
N GLU A 149 23.10 8.62 12.47
CA GLU A 149 22.75 8.99 11.11
C GLU A 149 23.04 10.47 10.82
N HIS A 150 23.18 10.80 9.54
CA HIS A 150 23.44 12.17 9.12
C HIS A 150 22.29 13.11 9.54
N ALA A 151 22.59 14.32 10.02
CA ALA A 151 21.57 15.26 10.54
C ALA A 151 20.41 15.53 9.56
N ALA A 152 20.70 15.58 8.25
CA ALA A 152 19.67 15.72 7.22
C ALA A 152 18.73 14.50 7.14
N VAL A 153 19.25 13.27 7.32
CA VAL A 153 18.44 12.04 7.38
C VAL A 153 17.58 12.05 8.64
N VAL A 154 18.18 12.38 9.78
CA VAL A 154 17.49 12.53 11.07
C VAL A 154 16.32 13.49 10.97
N ASN A 155 16.55 14.73 10.50
CA ASN A 155 15.49 15.72 10.37
C ASN A 155 14.42 15.26 9.38
N ALA A 156 14.81 14.67 8.26
CA ALA A 156 13.85 14.24 7.25
C ALA A 156 12.98 13.06 7.74
N VAL A 157 13.50 12.18 8.59
CA VAL A 157 12.72 11.17 9.31
C VAL A 157 11.80 11.81 10.35
N GLY A 158 12.25 12.81 11.11
CA GLY A 158 11.41 13.46 12.12
C GLY A 158 10.34 14.41 11.58
N ALA A 159 10.56 15.00 10.40
CA ALA A 159 9.74 16.08 9.86
C ALA A 159 8.74 15.64 8.77
N HIS A 160 8.76 14.38 8.33
CA HIS A 160 7.98 13.96 7.15
C HIS A 160 6.46 14.03 7.33
N HIS A 161 5.94 14.12 8.56
CA HIS A 161 4.54 14.45 8.84
C HIS A 161 4.38 15.79 9.59
N ASP A 162 5.31 16.72 9.37
CA ASP A 162 5.28 18.09 9.91
C ASP A 162 5.34 18.18 11.45
N GLU A 163 5.84 17.14 12.15
CA GLU A 163 5.98 17.19 13.61
C GLU A 163 7.09 18.12 14.10
N ILE A 164 8.08 18.40 13.25
CA ILE A 164 9.16 19.36 13.48
C ILE A 164 9.43 20.17 12.21
N GLU A 165 10.19 21.25 12.35
CA GLU A 165 10.59 22.08 11.21
C GLU A 165 11.46 21.31 10.21
N MET A 166 11.10 21.39 8.93
CA MET A 166 11.92 20.92 7.82
C MET A 166 13.06 21.90 7.57
N ASN A 167 14.26 21.57 8.06
CA ASN A 167 15.41 22.47 8.01
C ASN A 167 16.35 22.25 6.81
N ASN A 168 15.99 21.31 5.91
CA ASN A 168 16.78 20.97 4.75
C ASN A 168 15.88 20.44 3.61
N ILE A 169 16.37 20.50 2.38
CA ILE A 169 15.59 20.15 1.18
C ILE A 169 15.17 18.66 1.10
N ILE A 170 15.81 17.77 1.86
CA ILE A 170 15.49 16.34 1.82
C ILE A 170 14.14 16.07 2.49
N SER A 171 13.80 16.78 3.55
CA SER A 171 12.56 16.61 4.31
C SER A 171 11.29 16.78 3.45
N PRO A 172 11.10 17.87 2.68
CA PRO A 172 9.94 17.98 1.79
C PRO A 172 9.94 16.97 0.64
N ILE A 173 11.12 16.53 0.17
CA ILE A 173 11.23 15.46 -0.84
C ILE A 173 10.69 14.14 -0.28
N ILE A 174 11.04 13.77 0.95
CA ILE A 174 10.51 12.56 1.59
C ILE A 174 9.00 12.64 1.75
N GLN A 175 8.49 13.76 2.27
CA GLN A 175 7.06 13.94 2.45
C GLN A 175 6.29 13.77 1.13
N ALA A 176 6.78 14.39 0.05
CA ALA A 176 6.20 14.23 -1.28
C ALA A 176 6.26 12.78 -1.78
N CYS A 177 7.41 12.11 -1.62
CA CYS A 177 7.59 10.72 -2.08
C CYS A 177 6.78 9.70 -1.27
N ASP A 178 6.62 9.92 0.05
CA ASP A 178 5.77 9.11 0.92
C ASP A 178 4.30 9.21 0.47
N ALA A 179 3.82 10.45 0.23
CA ALA A 179 2.49 10.70 -0.28
C ALA A 179 2.25 10.04 -1.65
N ILE A 180 3.22 10.14 -2.57
CA ILE A 180 3.16 9.48 -3.88
C ILE A 180 3.08 7.96 -3.73
N SER A 181 3.95 7.36 -2.92
CA SER A 181 3.96 5.90 -2.69
C SER A 181 2.62 5.42 -2.12
N GLY A 182 2.05 6.17 -1.16
CA GLY A 182 0.80 5.84 -0.48
C GLY A 182 -0.48 6.10 -1.28
N ALA A 183 -0.45 7.02 -2.25
CA ALA A 183 -1.61 7.40 -3.08
C ALA A 183 -1.85 6.48 -4.29
N ARG A 184 -0.95 5.53 -4.57
CA ARG A 184 -1.08 4.67 -5.76
C ARG A 184 -2.30 3.75 -5.65
N PRO A 185 -3.07 3.58 -6.76
CA PRO A 185 -4.17 2.63 -6.80
C PRO A 185 -3.73 1.22 -6.38
N GLY A 186 -4.43 0.64 -5.40
CA GLY A 186 -4.11 -0.68 -4.85
C GLY A 186 -3.05 -0.70 -3.74
N ALA A 187 -2.43 0.43 -3.37
CA ALA A 187 -1.47 0.50 -2.27
C ALA A 187 -2.13 0.30 -0.89
N ARG A 188 -3.27 0.94 -0.64
CA ARG A 188 -4.03 0.80 0.61
C ARG A 188 -5.33 0.01 0.41
N ARG A 189 -5.65 -0.90 1.34
CA ARG A 189 -6.87 -1.74 1.29
C ARG A 189 -8.16 -0.92 1.37
N GLU A 190 -8.20 0.14 2.19
CA GLU A 190 -9.35 1.05 2.27
C GLU A 190 -9.61 1.79 0.95
N ILE A 191 -8.54 2.09 0.18
CA ILE A 191 -8.67 2.67 -1.15
C ILE A 191 -9.33 1.67 -2.10
N LEU A 192 -9.02 0.37 -2.00
CA LEU A 192 -9.63 -0.64 -2.86
C LEU A 192 -11.13 -0.79 -2.58
N GLU A 193 -11.54 -0.86 -1.31
CA GLU A 193 -12.95 -1.03 -0.94
C GLU A 193 -13.78 0.20 -1.33
N SER A 194 -13.30 1.40 -1.00
CA SER A 194 -13.96 2.65 -1.43
C SER A 194 -13.98 2.82 -2.96
N TYR A 195 -12.94 2.37 -3.65
CA TYR A 195 -12.88 2.34 -5.10
C TYR A 195 -13.89 1.36 -5.71
N LEU A 196 -13.96 0.13 -5.19
CA LEU A 196 -14.94 -0.87 -5.62
C LEU A 196 -16.37 -0.40 -5.34
N LYS A 197 -16.61 0.22 -4.18
CA LYS A 197 -17.89 0.82 -3.84
C LYS A 197 -18.27 1.89 -4.87
N ARG A 198 -17.35 2.77 -5.25
CA ARG A 198 -17.59 3.84 -6.22
C ARG A 198 -17.91 3.31 -7.63
N ILE A 199 -17.21 2.24 -8.05
CA ILE A 199 -17.52 1.52 -9.30
C ILE A 199 -18.94 0.93 -9.22
N GLY A 200 -19.29 0.31 -8.10
CA GLY A 200 -20.64 -0.21 -7.88
C GLY A 200 -21.71 0.88 -7.97
N GLU A 201 -21.48 2.04 -7.33
CA GLU A 201 -22.39 3.19 -7.39
C GLU A 201 -22.59 3.71 -8.83
N LEU A 202 -21.55 3.72 -9.68
CA LEU A 202 -21.69 4.07 -11.10
C LEU A 202 -22.58 3.08 -11.86
N GLU A 203 -22.37 1.78 -11.63
CA GLU A 203 -23.14 0.71 -12.28
C GLU A 203 -24.60 0.75 -11.82
N GLU A 204 -24.85 0.90 -10.52
CA GLU A 204 -26.18 1.03 -9.92
C GLU A 204 -26.94 2.27 -10.43
N LEU A 205 -26.25 3.40 -10.59
CA LEU A 205 -26.84 4.63 -11.13
C LEU A 205 -27.38 4.39 -12.54
N ALA A 206 -26.61 3.75 -13.43
CA ALA A 206 -27.09 3.44 -14.77
C ALA A 206 -28.19 2.38 -14.77
N MET A 207 -28.09 1.35 -13.91
CA MET A 207 -29.10 0.30 -13.76
C MET A 207 -30.45 0.84 -13.25
N SER A 208 -30.50 2.03 -12.66
CA SER A 208 -31.75 2.65 -12.18
C SER A 208 -32.66 3.19 -13.30
N TYR A 209 -32.15 3.31 -14.53
CA TYR A 209 -32.92 3.81 -15.67
C TYR A 209 -33.71 2.68 -16.35
N ASP A 210 -34.97 2.97 -16.71
CA ASP A 210 -35.82 1.99 -17.38
C ASP A 210 -35.28 1.62 -18.78
N GLY A 211 -35.34 0.33 -19.08
CA GLY A 211 -34.78 -0.26 -20.30
C GLY A 211 -33.28 -0.58 -20.24
N VAL A 212 -32.56 -0.25 -19.16
CA VAL A 212 -31.17 -0.68 -18.94
C VAL A 212 -31.14 -2.13 -18.42
N GLN A 213 -30.49 -3.01 -19.17
CA GLN A 213 -30.34 -4.42 -18.81
C GLN A 213 -29.08 -4.68 -17.98
N LYS A 214 -27.96 -4.03 -18.33
CA LYS A 214 -26.66 -4.18 -17.67
C LYS A 214 -25.86 -2.89 -17.74
N ALA A 215 -25.06 -2.61 -16.73
CA ALA A 215 -24.07 -1.54 -16.76
C ALA A 215 -22.70 -2.07 -16.29
N TYR A 216 -21.63 -1.60 -16.93
CA TYR A 216 -20.25 -1.97 -16.62
C TYR A 216 -19.35 -0.75 -16.58
N ALA A 217 -18.70 -0.52 -15.44
CA ALA A 217 -17.65 0.49 -15.32
C ALA A 217 -16.29 -0.11 -15.72
N LEU A 218 -15.76 0.33 -16.86
CA LEU A 218 -14.51 -0.11 -17.46
C LEU A 218 -13.40 0.93 -17.25
N GLN A 219 -12.17 0.53 -17.58
CA GLN A 219 -10.97 1.39 -17.52
C GLN A 219 -10.84 2.13 -16.18
N ALA A 220 -10.96 1.38 -15.10
CA ALA A 220 -10.92 1.91 -13.75
C ALA A 220 -11.98 2.99 -13.43
N GLY A 221 -13.16 2.88 -14.04
CA GLY A 221 -14.28 3.81 -13.85
C GLY A 221 -14.23 5.04 -14.76
N ARG A 222 -13.36 5.05 -15.78
CA ARG A 222 -13.31 6.14 -16.79
C ARG A 222 -14.22 5.92 -17.98
N GLU A 223 -14.80 4.73 -18.12
CA GLU A 223 -15.79 4.42 -19.14
C GLU A 223 -16.95 3.66 -18.49
N LEU A 224 -18.19 4.08 -18.75
CA LEU A 224 -19.40 3.38 -18.33
C LEU A 224 -20.11 2.86 -19.58
N ARG A 225 -20.18 1.53 -19.73
CA ARG A 225 -20.94 0.88 -20.79
C ARG A 225 -22.29 0.45 -20.27
N VAL A 226 -23.34 0.93 -20.91
CA VAL A 226 -24.73 0.66 -20.56
C VAL A 226 -25.36 -0.15 -21.69
N ILE A 227 -25.83 -1.35 -21.39
CA ILE A 227 -26.48 -2.24 -22.35
C ILE A 227 -27.98 -2.14 -22.10
N VAL A 228 -28.72 -1.80 -23.15
CA VAL A 228 -30.17 -1.58 -23.10
C VAL A 228 -30.94 -2.66 -23.84
N GLU A 229 -32.19 -2.88 -23.42
CA GLU A 229 -33.13 -3.77 -24.10
C GLU A 229 -33.58 -3.14 -25.43
N ALA A 230 -33.16 -3.74 -26.55
CA ALA A 230 -33.43 -3.19 -27.88
C ALA A 230 -34.92 -3.08 -28.24
N ASP A 231 -35.79 -3.86 -27.58
CA ASP A 231 -37.24 -3.84 -27.80
C ASP A 231 -37.94 -2.72 -27.02
N LYS A 232 -37.33 -2.20 -25.94
CA LYS A 232 -37.88 -1.13 -25.10
C LYS A 232 -37.26 0.24 -25.37
N VAL A 233 -35.98 0.25 -25.72
CA VAL A 233 -35.21 1.47 -25.97
C VAL A 233 -35.04 1.64 -27.48
N ASN A 234 -35.47 2.78 -28.02
CA ASN A 234 -35.21 3.17 -29.40
C ASN A 234 -33.91 3.98 -29.51
N ASP A 235 -33.46 4.28 -30.73
CA ASP A 235 -32.16 4.93 -30.95
C ASP A 235 -32.12 6.34 -30.35
N GLN A 236 -33.21 7.11 -30.47
CA GLN A 236 -33.32 8.45 -29.87
C GLN A 236 -33.22 8.40 -28.34
N TYR A 237 -33.91 7.46 -27.70
CA TYR A 237 -33.87 7.31 -26.26
C TYR A 237 -32.50 6.81 -25.79
N ALA A 238 -31.78 6.01 -26.59
CA ALA A 238 -30.41 5.63 -26.28
C ALA A 238 -29.45 6.84 -26.25
N ASP A 239 -29.61 7.79 -27.18
CA ASP A 239 -28.85 9.04 -27.19
C ASP A 239 -29.17 9.87 -25.94
N GLU A 240 -30.45 10.06 -25.63
CA GLU A 240 -30.93 10.77 -24.44
C GLU A 240 -30.43 10.13 -23.14
N LEU A 241 -30.43 8.80 -23.07
CA LEU A 241 -29.97 8.04 -21.90
C LEU A 241 -28.46 8.22 -21.67
N SER A 242 -27.67 8.21 -22.75
CA SER A 242 -26.22 8.43 -22.65
C SER A 242 -25.89 9.83 -22.11
N PHE A 243 -26.60 10.85 -22.59
CA PHE A 243 -26.46 12.23 -22.12
C PHE A 243 -26.93 12.37 -20.67
N THR A 244 -28.11 11.84 -20.34
CA THR A 244 -28.72 11.97 -19.02
C THR A 244 -27.88 11.30 -17.93
N ILE A 245 -27.38 10.09 -18.19
CA ILE A 245 -26.47 9.38 -17.27
C ILE A 245 -25.17 10.18 -17.07
N SER A 246 -24.59 10.72 -18.15
CA SER A 246 -23.36 11.52 -18.05
C SER A 246 -23.56 12.78 -17.19
N GLN A 247 -24.69 13.47 -17.33
CA GLN A 247 -25.03 14.64 -16.52
C GLN A 247 -25.26 14.27 -15.06
N LYS A 248 -25.93 13.14 -14.80
CA LYS A 248 -26.18 12.70 -13.42
C LYS A 248 -24.89 12.33 -12.70
N ILE A 249 -23.97 11.63 -13.37
CA ILE A 249 -22.63 11.34 -12.84
C ILE A 249 -21.89 12.65 -12.52
N GLN A 250 -21.93 13.63 -13.42
CA GLN A 250 -21.28 14.92 -13.22
C GLN A 250 -21.81 15.68 -11.99
N ASN A 251 -23.12 15.60 -11.72
CA ASN A 251 -23.77 16.37 -10.66
C ASN A 251 -23.75 15.67 -9.30
N GLU A 252 -23.89 14.34 -9.28
CA GLU A 252 -24.11 13.57 -8.05
C GLU A 252 -22.86 12.84 -7.55
N MET A 253 -21.84 12.65 -8.40
CA MET A 253 -20.65 11.88 -8.04
C MET A 253 -19.37 12.72 -8.14
N GLN A 254 -18.55 12.70 -7.08
CA GLN A 254 -17.19 13.25 -7.13
C GLN A 254 -16.26 12.26 -7.84
N TYR A 255 -15.98 12.52 -9.12
CA TYR A 255 -15.04 11.75 -9.91
C TYR A 255 -13.89 12.62 -10.46
N PRO A 256 -12.63 12.19 -10.28
CA PRO A 256 -11.50 12.90 -10.88
C PRO A 256 -11.41 12.58 -12.38
N GLY A 257 -11.62 13.61 -13.20
CA GLY A 257 -11.49 13.53 -14.66
C GLY A 257 -12.79 13.23 -15.38
N GLN A 258 -12.68 12.96 -16.69
CA GLN A 258 -13.84 12.72 -17.55
C GLN A 258 -14.24 11.23 -17.54
N ILE A 259 -15.55 10.97 -17.55
CA ILE A 259 -16.12 9.64 -17.70
C ILE A 259 -16.84 9.57 -19.04
N LYS A 260 -16.48 8.59 -19.87
CA LYS A 260 -17.14 8.33 -21.14
C LYS A 260 -18.33 7.40 -20.92
N VAL A 261 -19.56 7.85 -21.18
CA VAL A 261 -20.75 7.01 -21.16
C VAL A 261 -21.03 6.48 -22.57
N THR A 262 -21.17 5.17 -22.72
CA THR A 262 -21.49 4.52 -24.00
C THR A 262 -22.73 3.65 -23.81
N VAL A 263 -23.82 3.98 -24.51
CA VAL A 263 -25.03 3.16 -24.53
C VAL A 263 -24.98 2.23 -25.73
N ILE A 264 -25.22 0.93 -25.50
CA ILE A 264 -25.17 -0.12 -26.50
C ILE A 264 -26.56 -0.76 -26.56
N ARG A 265 -27.21 -0.58 -27.70
CA ARG A 265 -28.45 -1.27 -28.05
C ARG A 265 -28.11 -2.46 -28.95
N GLU A 266 -28.37 -3.67 -28.48
CA GLU A 266 -28.00 -4.91 -29.20
C GLU A 266 -29.22 -5.81 -29.41
N LYS A 267 -29.43 -6.27 -30.66
CA LYS A 267 -30.37 -7.35 -30.99
C LYS A 267 -29.60 -8.57 -31.45
N ARG A 268 -29.74 -9.69 -30.75
CA ARG A 268 -29.15 -10.99 -31.13
C ARG A 268 -30.21 -11.91 -31.70
N ALA A 269 -30.07 -12.29 -32.97
CA ALA A 269 -30.88 -13.33 -33.60
C ALA A 269 -30.01 -14.57 -33.84
N VAL A 270 -30.42 -15.72 -33.30
CA VAL A 270 -29.69 -16.99 -33.42
C VAL A 270 -30.63 -18.02 -34.06
N ALA A 271 -30.18 -18.63 -35.16
CA ALA A 271 -30.87 -19.73 -35.83
C ALA A 271 -29.92 -20.90 -35.96
N PHE A 272 -30.42 -22.11 -35.74
CA PHE A 272 -29.66 -23.34 -35.91
C PHE A 272 -30.18 -24.08 -37.13
N ALA A 273 -29.28 -24.40 -38.06
CA ALA A 273 -29.56 -25.42 -39.08
C ALA A 273 -29.36 -26.79 -38.43
N ARG A 274 -30.30 -27.72 -38.67
CA ARG A 274 -30.11 -29.14 -38.38
C ARG A 274 -29.97 -29.88 -39.71
#